data_AF-A0A1G7YDZ7-F1
#
_entry.id   AF-A0A1G7YDZ7-F1
#
_cell.length_a   1.000
_cell.length_b   1.000
_cell.length_c   1.000
_cell.angle_alpha   90.00
_cell.angle_beta   90.00
_cell.angle_gamma   90.00
#
_symmetry.space_group_name_H-M   'P 1'
#
loop_
_entity.id
_entity.type
_entity.pdbx_description
1 polymer ?
#
loop_
_entity_poly.entity_id
_entity_poly.type
_entity_poly.pdbx_seq_one_letter_code
_entity_poly.pdbx_strand_id
1 'polypeptide(L)' 'MSDEQWFFCLKHHTVEGPDGCRAADRLGPYPDRETAARALEIAKERTEAADKADEEWRERGSTR' A
#
# COMPACT_ATOMS: atom_id res chain seq x y z
N MET A 1 11.15 -0.94 -22.86
CA MET A 1 9.90 -1.57 -22.44
C MET A 1 9.27 -0.62 -21.44
N SER A 2 8.04 -0.16 -21.67
CA SER A 2 7.37 0.75 -20.74
C SER A 2 7.21 0.06 -19.38
N ASP A 3 8.01 0.45 -18.39
CA ASP A 3 7.74 0.21 -16.97
C ASP A 3 6.55 1.08 -16.53
N GLU A 4 5.38 0.85 -17.10
CA GLU A 4 4.12 1.43 -16.63
C GLU A 4 3.78 0.79 -15.30
N GLN A 5 4.43 1.30 -14.26
CA GLN A 5 4.26 0.90 -12.88
C GLN A 5 2.97 1.52 -12.36
N TRP A 6 1.95 0.68 -12.23
CA TRP A 6 0.67 1.09 -11.67
C TRP A 6 0.70 0.96 -10.16
N PHE A 7 0.16 1.95 -9.47
CA PHE A 7 0.06 1.96 -8.04
C PHE A 7 -1.39 2.18 -7.63
N PHE A 8 -1.83 1.52 -6.57
CA PHE A 8 -3.13 1.78 -5.99
C PHE A 8 -2.99 2.65 -4.75
N CYS A 9 -3.62 3.82 -4.77
CA CYS A 9 -3.60 4.77 -3.67
C CYS A 9 -4.73 4.46 -2.68
N LEU A 10 -4.37 4.21 -1.42
CA LEU A 10 -5.33 3.89 -0.36
C LEU A 10 -6.05 5.12 0.20
N LYS A 11 -5.52 6.32 -0.02
CA LYS A 11 -6.21 7.55 0.38
C LYS A 11 -7.34 7.94 -0.57
N HIS A 12 -7.07 7.88 -1.88
CA HIS A 12 -8.03 8.26 -2.91
C HIS A 12 -8.81 7.05 -3.46
N HIS A 13 -8.48 5.83 -3.03
CA HIS A 13 -9.07 4.57 -3.49
C HIS A 13 -9.09 4.46 -5.02
N THR A 14 -7.98 4.83 -5.66
CA THR A 14 -7.86 4.87 -7.12
C THR A 14 -6.49 4.41 -7.60
N VAL A 15 -6.41 3.98 -8.86
CA VAL A 15 -5.16 3.60 -9.51
C VAL A 15 -4.46 4.87 -10.01
N GLU A 16 -3.27 5.14 -9.46
CA GLU A 16 -2.41 6.27 -9.80
C GLU A 16 -1.07 5.77 -10.37
N GLY A 17 -0.36 6.65 -11.08
CA GLY A 17 1.00 6.38 -11.57
C GLY A 17 2.08 6.51 -10.48
N PRO A 18 3.36 6.39 -10.85
CA PRO A 18 4.51 6.46 -9.93
C PRO A 18 4.66 7.82 -9.21
N ASP A 19 4.08 8.90 -9.75
CA ASP A 19 4.04 10.26 -9.19
C ASP A 19 2.96 10.46 -8.11
N GLY A 20 2.19 9.41 -7.77
CA GLY A 20 1.13 9.49 -6.77
C GLY A 20 1.63 9.58 -5.32
N CYS A 21 0.74 9.24 -4.39
CA CYS A 21 1.01 9.31 -2.94
C CYS A 21 2.28 8.55 -2.49
N ARG A 22 2.71 8.81 -1.25
CA ARG A 22 3.92 8.24 -0.64
C ARG A 22 3.88 6.71 -0.67
N ALA A 23 5.04 6.06 -0.73
CA ALA A 23 5.16 4.59 -0.70
C ALA A 23 4.42 3.90 0.47
N ALA A 24 4.23 4.62 1.58
CA ALA A 24 3.45 4.13 2.72
C ALA A 24 1.93 4.07 2.45
N ASP A 25 1.42 4.97 1.60
CA ASP A 25 0.00 5.12 1.30
C ASP A 25 -0.40 4.53 -0.07
N ARG A 26 0.54 3.89 -0.78
CA ARG A 26 0.32 3.27 -2.10
C ARG A 26 0.80 1.83 -2.15
N LEU A 27 0.16 1.02 -2.97
CA LEU A 27 0.49 -0.39 -3.20
C LEU A 27 0.96 -0.60 -4.63
N GLY A 28 2.02 -1.39 -4.80
CA GLY A 28 2.67 -1.62 -6.07
C GLY A 28 4.20 -1.58 -5.92
N PRO A 29 4.97 -1.73 -7.01
CA PRO A 29 4.58 -1.54 -8.41
C PRO A 29 3.83 -2.74 -9.01
N TYR A 30 2.70 -2.47 -9.67
CA TYR A 30 1.97 -3.48 -10.44
C TYR A 30 2.23 -3.31 -11.94
N PRO A 31 2.30 -4.42 -12.69
CA PRO A 31 2.51 -4.39 -14.14
C PRO A 31 1.28 -3.91 -14.92
N ASP A 32 0.09 -4.06 -14.35
CA ASP A 32 -1.18 -3.80 -15.03
C ASP A 32 -2.17 -3.06 -14.15
N ARG A 33 -3.04 -2.27 -14.79
CA ARG A 33 -4.13 -1.52 -14.15
C ARG A 33 -5.17 -2.45 -13.49
N GLU A 34 -5.41 -3.61 -14.07
CA GLU A 34 -6.34 -4.62 -13.53
C GLU A 34 -5.78 -5.26 -12.25
N THR A 35 -4.48 -5.56 -12.24
CA THR A 35 -3.76 -6.00 -11.03
C THR A 35 -3.77 -4.90 -9.96
N ALA A 36 -3.57 -3.64 -10.36
CA ALA A 36 -3.70 -2.50 -9.45
C ALA A 36 -5.14 -2.32 -8.94
N ALA A 37 -6.18 -2.69 -9.69
CA ALA A 37 -7.57 -2.67 -9.21
C ALA A 37 -7.81 -3.74 -8.12
N ARG A 38 -7.18 -4.92 -8.26
CA ARG A 38 -7.18 -5.97 -7.21
C ARG A 38 -6.21 -5.70 -6.07
N ALA A 39 -5.38 -4.67 -6.18
CA ALA A 39 -4.50 -4.25 -5.10
C ALA A 39 -5.26 -3.85 -3.85
N LEU A 40 -6.54 -3.47 -3.94
CA LEU A 40 -7.40 -3.14 -2.80
C LEU A 40 -7.66 -4.36 -1.90
N GLU A 41 -7.79 -5.56 -2.47
CA GLU A 41 -7.91 -6.80 -1.70
C GLU A 41 -6.59 -7.11 -0.98
N ILE A 42 -5.48 -7.04 -1.72
CA ILE A 42 -4.11 -7.24 -1.20
C ILE A 42 -3.78 -6.18 -0.14
N ALA A 43 -4.26 -4.95 -0.35
CA ALA A 43 -4.12 -3.83 0.57
C ALA A 43 -4.66 -4.18 1.93
N LYS A 44 -5.89 -4.70 1.93
CA LYS A 44 -6.66 -4.91 3.13
C LYS A 44 -5.96 -5.94 4.01
N GLU A 45 -5.51 -7.05 3.43
CA GLU A 45 -4.71 -8.05 4.12
C GLU A 45 -3.38 -7.48 4.65
N ARG A 46 -2.69 -6.64 3.87
CA ARG A 46 -1.41 -6.04 4.30
C ARG A 46 -1.58 -4.98 5.38
N THR A 47 -2.61 -4.16 5.30
CA THR A 47 -2.91 -3.11 6.28
C THR A 47 -3.30 -3.73 7.61
N GLU A 48 -4.14 -4.78 7.62
CA GLU A 48 -4.47 -5.49 8.86
C GLU A 48 -3.22 -6.08 9.52
N ALA A 49 -2.28 -6.62 8.73
CA ALA A 49 -1.01 -7.11 9.24
C ALA A 49 -0.09 -5.97 9.73
N ALA A 50 -0.06 -4.84 9.04
CA ALA A 50 0.77 -3.69 9.37
C ALA A 50 0.27 -2.94 10.61
N ASP A 51 -1.04 -2.72 10.73
CA ASP A 51 -1.67 -2.10 11.90
C ASP A 51 -1.41 -2.92 13.15
N LYS A 52 -1.54 -4.26 13.05
CA LYS A 52 -1.21 -5.16 14.15
C LYS A 52 0.26 -5.10 14.54
N ALA A 53 1.17 -5.04 13.57
CA ALA A 53 2.58 -4.86 13.84
C ALA A 53 2.84 -3.49 14.51
N ASP A 54 2.26 -2.40 13.99
CA ASP A 54 2.42 -1.05 14.53
C ASP A 54 1.92 -0.93 15.99
N GLU A 55 0.84 -1.64 16.33
CA GLU A 55 0.36 -1.80 17.71
C GLU A 55 1.41 -2.50 18.60
N GLU A 56 1.96 -3.64 18.16
CA GLU A 56 3.01 -4.36 18.90
C GLU A 56 4.31 -3.52 19.03
N TRP A 57 4.64 -2.71 18.02
CA TRP A 57 5.77 -1.80 18.05
C TRP A 57 5.55 -0.63 19.02
N ARG A 58 4.34 -0.05 19.08
CA ARG A 58 4.00 1.01 20.07
C ARG A 58 4.07 0.50 21.50
N GLU A 59 3.54 -0.69 21.76
CA GLU A 59 3.56 -1.35 23.07
C GLU A 59 5.01 -1.62 23.54
N ARG A 60 5.87 -2.12 22.65
CA ARG A 60 7.29 -2.38 22.97
C ARG A 60 8.16 -1.13 23.03
N GLY A 61 7.80 -0.06 22.32
CA GLY A 61 8.55 1.20 22.26
C GLY A 61 8.26 2.15 23.43
N SER A 62 7.12 2.01 24.11
CA SER A 62 6.74 2.86 25.26
C SER A 62 7.41 2.46 26.58
N THR A 63 8.18 1.37 26.62
CA THR A 63 8.94 0.95 27.82
C THR A 63 10.39 1.47 27.77
N ARG A 64 10.56 2.80 27.71
CA ARG A 64 11.88 3.43 27.97
C ARG A 64 11.76 4.67 28.84
#